data_AF-A0A2U3L1B4-F1
#
_entry.id   AF-A0A2U3L1B4-F1
#
_cell.length_a   1.000
_cell.length_b   1.000
_cell.length_c   1.000
_cell.angle_alpha   90.00
_cell.angle_beta   90.00
_cell.angle_gamma   90.00
#
_symmetry.space_group_name_H-M   'P 1'
#
loop_
_entity.id
_entity.type
_entity.pdbx_description
1 polymer ?
#
loop_
_entity_poly.entity_id
_entity_poly.type
_entity_poly.pdbx_seq_one_letter_code
_entity_poly.pdbx_strand_id
1 'polypeptide(L)'
;MAANDLAHELARTLRESDEFKQFLKSKEKVKSNEGNHKMIRDFQLKQWEIREAQMLDQEISEEKQQELERLYSLVSLNPTAREYLEAEFEVSCMVNDIQRIIGEAIQGAMPIGFEELPFDN
;
A
#
# COMPACT_ATOMS: atom_id res chain seq x y z
N MET A 1 -13.66 25.93 -4.12
CA MET A 1 -14.65 24.84 -4.16
C MET A 1 -14.34 23.78 -5.24
N ALA A 2 -13.67 24.08 -6.35
CA ALA A 2 -13.45 23.10 -7.43
C ALA A 2 -12.57 21.86 -7.10
N ALA A 3 -11.52 21.99 -6.28
CA ALA A 3 -10.56 20.90 -6.07
C ALA A 3 -11.12 19.71 -5.26
N ASN A 4 -11.99 19.96 -4.27
CA ASN A 4 -12.60 18.89 -3.47
C ASN A 4 -13.62 18.09 -4.29
N ASP A 5 -14.36 18.76 -5.18
CA ASP A 5 -15.30 18.08 -6.09
C ASP A 5 -14.55 17.16 -7.06
N LEU A 6 -13.43 17.64 -7.63
CA LEU A 6 -12.53 16.84 -8.46
C LEU A 6 -11.91 15.67 -7.69
N ALA A 7 -11.54 15.86 -6.41
CA ALA A 7 -11.05 14.76 -5.58
C ALA A 7 -12.11 13.68 -5.33
N HIS A 8 -13.38 14.08 -5.17
CA HIS A 8 -14.49 13.11 -5.07
C HIS A 8 -14.73 12.37 -6.40
N GLU A 9 -14.61 13.04 -7.53
CA GLU A 9 -14.69 12.43 -8.86
C GLU A 9 -13.52 11.46 -9.11
N LEU A 10 -12.31 11.84 -8.71
CA LEU A 10 -11.12 10.99 -8.76
C LEU A 10 -11.31 9.74 -7.91
N ALA A 11 -11.80 9.89 -6.67
CA ALA A 11 -12.08 8.75 -5.79
C ALA A 11 -13.13 7.79 -6.39
N ARG A 12 -14.13 8.32 -7.12
CA ARG A 12 -15.12 7.50 -7.81
C ARG A 12 -14.50 6.75 -9.00
N THR A 13 -13.75 7.47 -9.83
CA THR A 13 -13.06 6.91 -11.00
C THR A 13 -12.08 5.82 -10.59
N LEU A 14 -11.32 6.04 -9.52
CA LEU A 14 -10.42 5.05 -8.94
C LEU A 14 -11.16 3.80 -8.50
N ARG A 15 -12.33 3.91 -7.85
CA ARG A 15 -13.11 2.72 -7.47
C ARG A 15 -13.69 1.97 -8.67
N GLU A 16 -13.97 2.69 -9.75
CA GLU A 16 -14.49 2.12 -10.99
C GLU A 16 -13.38 1.60 -11.93
N SER A 17 -12.10 1.87 -11.62
CA SER A 17 -10.93 1.39 -12.36
C SER A 17 -10.82 -0.14 -12.35
N ASP A 18 -10.19 -0.69 -13.38
CA ASP A 18 -10.02 -2.13 -13.51
C ASP A 18 -9.05 -2.68 -12.46
N GLU A 19 -8.03 -1.89 -12.10
CA GLU A 19 -7.06 -2.16 -11.05
C GLU A 19 -7.75 -2.35 -9.69
N PHE A 20 -8.65 -1.41 -9.33
CA PHE A 20 -9.37 -1.49 -8.05
C PHE A 20 -10.39 -2.63 -8.03
N LYS A 21 -11.07 -2.88 -9.14
CA LYS A 21 -11.97 -4.05 -9.28
C LYS A 21 -11.21 -5.36 -9.18
N GLN A 22 -10.05 -5.46 -9.81
CA GLN A 22 -9.19 -6.64 -9.78
C GLN A 22 -8.68 -6.89 -8.36
N PHE A 23 -8.29 -5.83 -7.64
CA PHE A 23 -7.94 -5.92 -6.22
C PHE A 23 -9.09 -6.39 -5.33
N LEU A 24 -10.32 -5.88 -5.53
CA LEU A 24 -11.48 -6.35 -4.79
C LEU A 24 -11.76 -7.84 -5.06
N LYS A 25 -11.64 -8.26 -6.32
CA LYS A 25 -11.85 -9.65 -6.72
C LYS A 25 -10.79 -10.59 -6.12
N SER A 26 -9.51 -10.21 -6.17
CA SER A 26 -8.42 -11.00 -5.56
C SER A 26 -8.58 -11.06 -4.04
N LYS A 27 -9.01 -9.96 -3.40
CA LYS A 27 -9.33 -9.92 -1.97
C LYS A 27 -10.44 -10.90 -1.58
N GLU A 28 -11.52 -10.97 -2.37
CA GLU A 28 -12.57 -11.96 -2.13
C GLU A 28 -12.07 -13.40 -2.30
N LYS A 29 -11.30 -13.68 -3.36
CA LYS A 29 -10.69 -15.01 -3.57
C LYS A 29 -9.81 -15.44 -2.39
N VAL A 30 -8.99 -14.54 -1.85
CA VAL A 30 -8.16 -14.80 -0.67
C VAL A 30 -9.02 -15.07 0.55
N LYS A 31 -10.07 -14.27 0.77
CA LYS A 31 -11.00 -14.44 1.90
C LYS A 31 -11.80 -15.74 1.84
N SER A 32 -12.13 -16.23 0.64
CA SER A 32 -12.86 -17.48 0.47
C SER A 32 -12.03 -18.72 0.85
N ASN A 33 -10.72 -18.58 1.03
CA ASN A 33 -9.84 -19.67 1.47
C ASN A 33 -9.20 -19.31 2.81
N GLU A 34 -9.57 -20.02 3.88
CA GLU A 34 -9.07 -19.75 5.23
C GLU A 34 -7.54 -19.82 5.34
N GLY A 35 -6.90 -20.74 4.60
CA GLY A 35 -5.45 -20.87 4.56
C GLY A 35 -4.78 -19.64 3.95
N ASN A 36 -5.29 -19.17 2.81
CA ASN A 36 -4.79 -17.97 2.14
C ASN A 36 -5.02 -16.72 3.00
N HIS A 37 -6.21 -16.60 3.58
CA HIS A 37 -6.56 -15.48 4.44
C HIS A 37 -5.62 -15.38 5.64
N LYS A 38 -5.35 -16.50 6.32
CA LYS A 38 -4.43 -16.53 7.45
C LYS A 38 -3.01 -16.15 7.02
N MET A 39 -2.51 -16.72 5.93
CA MET A 39 -1.16 -16.45 5.43
C MET A 39 -0.96 -14.97 5.06
N ILE A 40 -1.91 -14.36 4.34
CA ILE A 40 -1.83 -12.92 4.01
C ILE A 40 -1.92 -12.06 5.26
N ARG A 41 -2.81 -12.41 6.19
CA ARG A 41 -2.98 -11.67 7.45
C ARG A 41 -1.69 -11.68 8.28
N ASP A 42 -1.05 -12.84 8.42
CA ASP A 42 0.19 -12.99 9.18
C ASP A 42 1.32 -12.17 8.52
N PHE A 43 1.41 -12.19 7.18
CA PHE A 43 2.34 -11.35 6.42
C PHE A 43 2.11 -9.85 6.64
N GLN A 44 0.86 -9.38 6.51
CA GLN A 44 0.51 -7.97 6.68
C GLN A 44 0.77 -7.47 8.11
N LEU A 45 0.46 -8.29 9.12
CA LEU A 45 0.70 -7.94 10.51
C LEU A 45 2.20 -7.76 10.78
N LYS A 46 3.03 -8.70 10.31
CA LYS A 46 4.49 -8.61 10.46
C LYS A 46 5.10 -7.43 9.73
N GLN A 47 4.62 -7.15 8.51
CA GLN A 47 5.04 -5.97 7.77
C GLN A 47 4.69 -4.68 8.52
N TRP A 48 3.53 -4.62 9.17
CA TRP A 48 3.13 -3.48 9.96
C TRP A 48 3.98 -3.32 11.23
N GLU A 49 4.22 -4.39 11.98
CA GLU A 49 5.10 -4.37 13.17
C GLU A 49 6.51 -3.86 12.83
N ILE A 50 7.06 -4.26 11.68
CA ILE A 50 8.37 -3.79 11.21
C ILE A 50 8.32 -2.30 10.86
N ARG A 51 7.30 -1.85 10.13
CA ARG A 51 7.14 -0.42 9.79
C ARG A 51 6.93 0.45 11.04
N GLU A 52 6.14 -0.01 12.00
CA GLU A 52 5.93 0.67 13.27
C GLU A 52 7.25 0.80 14.04
N ALA A 53 8.04 -0.29 14.12
CA ALA A 53 9.36 -0.24 14.74
C ALA A 53 10.30 0.75 14.04
N GLN A 54 10.30 0.82 12.71
CA GLN A 54 11.08 1.81 11.95
C GLN A 54 10.65 3.25 12.27
N MET A 55 9.34 3.51 12.32
CA MET A 55 8.83 4.85 12.67
C MET A 55 9.17 5.27 14.10
N LEU A 56 9.34 4.31 15.01
CA LEU A 56 9.70 4.55 16.40
C LEU A 56 11.23 4.54 16.63
N ASP A 57 12.05 4.50 15.57
CA ASP A 57 13.51 4.32 15.62
C ASP A 57 13.92 3.12 16.51
N GLN A 58 13.10 2.07 16.53
CA GLN A 58 13.35 0.85 17.27
C GLN A 58 14.17 -0.13 16.44
N GLU A 59 15.08 -0.84 17.11
CA GLU A 59 15.93 -1.85 16.48
C GLU A 59 15.09 -3.03 16.01
N ILE A 60 15.06 -3.26 14.70
CA ILE A 60 14.41 -4.42 14.10
C ILE A 60 15.41 -5.58 14.18
N SER A 61 15.06 -6.64 14.91
CA SER A 61 15.89 -7.83 14.94
C SER A 61 15.95 -8.51 13.57
N GLU A 62 17.11 -9.08 13.24
CA GLU A 62 17.27 -9.90 12.02
C GLU A 62 16.26 -11.05 11.96
N GLU A 63 15.86 -11.60 13.10
CA GLU A 63 14.81 -12.63 13.18
C GLU A 63 13.48 -12.15 12.60
N LYS A 64 13.07 -10.91 12.89
CA LYS A 64 11.82 -10.34 12.35
C LYS A 64 11.92 -10.14 10.83
N GLN A 65 13.07 -9.71 10.34
CA GLN A 65 13.30 -9.58 8.90
C GLN A 65 13.26 -10.95 8.20
N GLN A 66 13.94 -11.96 8.73
CA GLN A 66 13.90 -13.32 8.20
C GLN A 66 12.51 -13.94 8.26
N GLU A 67 11.73 -13.66 9.30
CA GLU A 67 10.34 -14.11 9.41
C GLU A 67 9.48 -13.49 8.31
N LEU A 68 9.62 -12.19 8.06
CA LEU A 68 8.93 -11.50 6.97
C LEU A 68 9.29 -12.08 5.60
N GLU A 69 10.58 -12.34 5.34
CA GLU A 69 11.04 -12.96 4.09
C GLU A 69 10.48 -14.38 3.89
N ARG A 70 10.40 -15.18 4.96
CA ARG A 70 9.76 -16.50 4.90
C ARG A 70 8.27 -16.40 4.59
N LEU A 71 7.56 -15.49 5.24
CA LEU A 71 6.14 -15.26 4.98
C LEU A 71 5.91 -14.80 3.54
N TYR A 72 6.75 -13.88 3.04
CA TYR A 72 6.72 -13.46 1.64
C TYR A 72 6.92 -14.65 0.69
N SER A 73 7.89 -15.51 0.98
CA SER A 73 8.15 -16.72 0.19
C SER A 73 6.91 -17.64 0.14
N LEU A 74 6.27 -17.89 1.29
CA LEU A 74 5.03 -18.68 1.35
C LEU A 74 3.89 -18.04 0.55
N VAL A 75 3.72 -16.73 0.65
CA VAL A 75 2.72 -15.98 -0.12
C VAL A 75 3.01 -16.06 -1.62
N SER A 76 4.27 -15.95 -2.02
CA SER A 76 4.69 -16.00 -3.43
C SER A 76 4.45 -17.36 -4.10
N LEU A 77 4.50 -18.45 -3.33
CA LEU A 77 4.22 -19.81 -3.79
C LEU A 77 2.72 -20.05 -4.05
N ASN A 78 1.86 -19.21 -3.47
CA ASN A 78 0.41 -19.34 -3.62
C ASN A 78 -0.10 -18.39 -4.70
N PRO A 79 -0.64 -18.90 -5.82
CA PRO A 79 -1.05 -18.06 -6.95
C PRO A 79 -2.16 -17.07 -6.56
N THR A 80 -3.09 -17.45 -5.69
CA THR A 80 -4.17 -16.57 -5.22
C THR A 80 -3.64 -15.44 -4.35
N ALA A 81 -2.66 -15.74 -3.50
CA ALA A 81 -2.09 -14.76 -2.60
C ALA A 81 -1.14 -13.80 -3.35
N ARG A 82 -0.39 -14.33 -4.34
CA ARG A 82 0.40 -13.52 -5.27
C ARG A 82 -0.46 -12.58 -6.11
N GLU A 83 -1.56 -13.07 -6.69
CA GLU A 83 -2.51 -12.24 -7.46
C GLU A 83 -3.11 -11.11 -6.60
N TYR A 84 -3.31 -11.37 -5.30
CA TYR A 84 -3.72 -10.33 -4.36
C TYR A 84 -2.64 -9.27 -4.12
N LEU A 85 -1.40 -9.68 -3.86
CA LEU A 85 -0.29 -8.74 -3.64
C LEU A 85 0.02 -7.91 -4.89
N GLU A 86 -0.01 -8.52 -6.07
CA GLU A 86 0.19 -7.81 -7.35
C GLU A 86 -0.90 -6.74 -7.54
N ALA A 87 -2.17 -7.08 -7.34
CA ALA A 87 -3.26 -6.12 -7.45
C ALA A 87 -3.19 -5.02 -6.37
N GLU A 88 -2.75 -5.35 -5.15
CA GLU A 88 -2.51 -4.36 -4.10
C GLU A 88 -1.40 -3.39 -4.47
N PHE A 89 -0.31 -3.90 -5.05
CA PHE A 89 0.83 -3.10 -5.51
C PHE A 89 0.45 -2.16 -6.65
N GLU A 90 -0.32 -2.64 -7.65
CA GLU A 90 -0.80 -1.80 -8.76
C GLU A 90 -1.66 -0.64 -8.25
N VAL A 91 -2.61 -0.93 -7.35
CA VAL A 91 -3.44 0.12 -6.72
C VAL A 91 -2.57 1.08 -5.91
N SER A 92 -1.59 0.58 -5.16
CA SER A 92 -0.67 1.43 -4.38
C SER A 92 0.19 2.33 -5.27
N CYS A 93 0.69 1.82 -6.39
CA CYS A 93 1.44 2.62 -7.37
C CYS A 93 0.60 3.74 -7.96
N MET A 94 -0.63 3.42 -8.38
CA MET A 94 -1.57 4.40 -8.91
C MET A 94 -1.90 5.49 -7.88
N VAL A 95 -2.15 5.12 -6.63
CA VAL A 95 -2.43 6.09 -5.55
C VAL A 95 -1.21 6.96 -5.24
N ASN A 96 -0.01 6.37 -5.19
CA ASN A 96 1.24 7.12 -5.00
C ASN A 96 1.47 8.13 -6.13
N ASP A 97 1.22 7.74 -7.38
CA ASP A 97 1.39 8.64 -8.52
C ASP A 97 0.43 9.84 -8.42
N ILE A 98 -0.82 9.59 -8.02
CA ILE A 98 -1.81 10.63 -7.76
C ILE A 98 -1.36 11.55 -6.62
N GLN A 99 -0.87 10.99 -5.50
CA GLN A 99 -0.36 11.77 -4.38
C GLN A 99 0.81 12.65 -4.80
N ARG A 100 1.73 12.12 -5.63
CA ARG A 100 2.84 12.87 -6.20
C ARG A 100 2.35 14.02 -7.09
N ILE A 101 1.40 13.77 -8.00
CA ILE A 101 0.81 14.82 -8.86
C ILE A 101 0.19 15.94 -8.03
N ILE A 102 -0.53 15.59 -6.95
CA ILE A 102 -1.11 16.56 -6.02
C ILE A 102 0.00 17.32 -5.27
N GLY A 103 1.04 16.61 -4.81
CA GLY A 103 2.20 17.17 -4.12
C GLY A 103 2.96 18.19 -4.97
N GLU A 104 3.23 17.85 -6.23
CA GLU A 104 3.86 18.74 -7.20
C GLU A 104 3.06 20.03 -7.42
N ALA A 105 1.73 19.94 -7.44
CA ALA A 105 0.87 21.10 -7.60
C ALA A 105 0.91 22.08 -6.40
N ILE A 106 1.21 21.58 -5.20
CA ILE A 106 1.29 22.39 -3.97
C ILE A 106 2.72 22.72 -3.53
N GLN A 107 3.74 22.15 -4.20
CA GLN A 107 5.16 22.36 -3.89
C GLN A 107 5.57 23.85 -3.95
N GLY A 108 4.95 24.63 -4.84
CA GLY A 108 5.16 26.08 -4.93
C GLY A 108 4.45 26.92 -3.85
N ALA A 109 3.56 26.30 -3.06
CA ALA A 109 2.78 26.93 -1.99
C ALA A 109 3.21 26.45 -0.60
N MET A 110 4.43 25.89 -0.48
CA MET A 110 4.95 25.35 0.76
C MET A 110 4.96 26.41 1.87
N PRO A 111 4.52 26.07 3.10
CA PRO A 111 4.62 26.97 4.24
C PRO A 111 6.07 27.40 4.45
N ILE A 112 6.26 28.67 4.80
CA ILE A 112 7.57 29.24 5.12
C ILE A 112 8.22 28.39 6.22
N GLY A 113 9.45 27.92 5.99
CA GLY A 113 10.20 27.05 6.89
C GLY A 113 10.22 25.56 6.54
N PHE A 114 9.52 25.14 5.48
CA PHE A 114 9.53 23.77 4.94
C PHE A 114 10.18 23.68 3.54
N GLU A 115 10.92 24.72 3.14
CA GLU A 115 11.51 24.86 1.78
C GLU A 115 12.64 23.87 1.50
N GLU A 116 13.27 23.30 2.54
CA GLU A 116 14.41 22.38 2.41
C GLU A 116 14.06 20.91 2.69
N LEU A 117 12.82 20.59 3.07
CA LEU A 117 12.45 19.20 3.32
C LEU A 117 12.17 18.49 1.99
N PRO A 118 12.89 17.40 1.67
CA PRO A 118 12.53 16.58 0.52
C PRO A 118 11.12 16.03 0.74
N PHE A 119 10.28 16.10 -0.29
CA PHE A 119 9.12 15.23 -0.40
C PHE A 119 9.64 13.81 -0.65
N ASP A 120 10.14 13.15 0.40
CA ASP A 120 10.36 11.71 0.35
C ASP A 120 9.02 11.01 0.51
N ASN A 121 8.74 10.16 -0.47
CA ASN A 121 7.49 9.43 -0.68
C ASN A 121 7.49 8.11 0.10
#